data_AF-A0A109FQQ1-F1
#
_entry.id   AF-A0A109FQQ1-F1
#
_cell.length_a   1.000
_cell.length_b   1.000
_cell.length_c   1.000
_cell.angle_alpha   90.00
_cell.angle_beta   90.00
_cell.angle_gamma   90.00
#
_symmetry.space_group_name_H-M   'P 1'
#
loop_
_entity.id
_entity.type
_entity.pdbx_description
1 polymer ?
#
loop_
_entity_poly.entity_id
_entity_poly.type
_entity_poly.pdbx_seq_one_letter_code
_entity_poly.pdbx_strand_id
1 'polypeptide(L)'
;MGIAKEVINSNEDYHSILAAYETVFLLFVSATCPACVRAVQLFEPVAKAYEHRVKSLVLDTATTPRLEPVTGTPTLVTHVDGKLKEVFKGFGPWETQEQTIEAIFSRYAQPGASDAPA
;
A
#
# COMPACT_ATOMS: atom_id res chain seq x y z
N MET A 1 -0.87 -15.68 -7.15
CA MET A 1 0.51 -15.14 -7.02
C MET A 1 0.44 -14.19 -5.84
N GLY A 2 0.94 -14.64 -4.69
CA GLY A 2 0.76 -13.95 -3.41
C GLY A 2 1.62 -12.69 -3.29
N ILE A 3 1.25 -11.85 -2.31
CA ILE A 3 1.97 -10.66 -1.80
C ILE A 3 3.46 -10.77 -2.13
N ALA A 4 3.89 -10.11 -3.21
CA ALA A 4 5.29 -10.17 -3.59
C ALA A 4 6.06 -9.42 -2.49
N LYS A 5 6.94 -10.11 -1.78
CA LYS A 5 8.02 -9.46 -1.02
C LYS A 5 9.04 -8.93 -2.03
N GLU A 6 8.61 -8.02 -2.89
CA GLU A 6 9.49 -7.34 -3.83
C GLU A 6 10.07 -6.16 -3.07
N VAL A 7 11.38 -6.20 -2.85
CA VAL A 7 12.10 -5.12 -2.18
C VAL A 7 12.32 -4.02 -3.19
N ILE A 8 11.81 -2.83 -2.89
CA ILE A 8 12.14 -1.62 -3.63
C ILE A 8 13.49 -1.14 -3.11
N ASN A 9 14.57 -1.40 -3.85
CA ASN A 9 15.94 -1.08 -3.44
C ASN A 9 16.36 0.32 -3.91
N SER A 10 15.65 0.88 -4.89
CA SER A 10 15.97 2.17 -5.49
C SER A 10 14.71 2.96 -5.85
N ASN A 11 14.87 4.26 -6.08
CA ASN A 11 13.80 5.10 -6.62
C ASN A 11 13.40 4.66 -8.05
N GLU A 12 14.34 4.07 -8.80
CA GLU A 12 14.06 3.54 -10.14
C GLU A 12 13.15 2.30 -10.08
N ASP A 13 13.39 1.39 -9.12
CA ASP A 13 12.52 0.23 -8.87
C ASP A 13 11.11 0.69 -8.53
N TYR A 14 11.02 1.72 -7.67
CA TYR A 14 9.74 2.34 -7.28
C TYR A 14 8.97 2.85 -8.49
N HIS A 15 9.60 3.69 -9.33
CA HIS A 15 8.95 4.22 -10.53
C HIS A 15 8.62 3.13 -11.55
N SER A 16 9.44 2.09 -11.66
CA SER A 16 9.20 0.96 -12.57
C SER A 16 7.95 0.18 -12.17
N ILE A 17 7.75 -0.08 -10.87
CA ILE A 17 6.53 -0.72 -10.36
C ILE A 17 5.31 0.17 -10.64
N LEU A 18 5.42 1.47 -10.39
CA LEU A 18 4.33 2.43 -10.65
C LEU A 18 3.95 2.53 -12.14
N ALA A 19 4.90 2.29 -13.05
CA ALA A 19 4.65 2.28 -14.49
C ALA A 19 4.10 0.94 -15.00
N ALA A 20 4.44 -0.17 -14.33
CA ALA A 20 4.05 -1.51 -14.75
C ALA A 20 2.62 -1.91 -14.38
N TYR A 21 2.02 -1.23 -13.40
CA TYR A 21 0.70 -1.58 -12.86
C TYR A 21 -0.18 -0.33 -12.76
N GLU A 22 -1.45 -0.47 -13.17
CA GLU A 22 -2.45 0.62 -13.09
C GLU A 22 -2.64 1.08 -11.64
N THR A 23 -2.91 0.15 -10.71
CA THR A 23 -3.07 0.45 -9.29
C THR A 23 -2.02 -0.26 -8.46
N VAL A 24 -1.36 0.50 -7.57
CA VAL A 24 -0.33 0.01 -6.66
C VAL A 24 -0.63 0.44 -5.23
N PHE A 25 -0.70 -0.52 -4.31
CA PHE A 25 -0.80 -0.32 -2.87
C PHE A 25 0.52 -0.66 -2.19
N LEU A 26 1.06 0.27 -1.42
CA LEU A 26 2.34 0.12 -0.74
C LEU A 26 2.15 0.34 0.77
N LEU A 27 2.23 -0.73 1.55
CA LEU A 27 2.18 -0.67 3.00
C LEU A 27 3.58 -0.55 3.58
N PHE A 28 3.94 0.64 4.07
CA PHE A 28 5.21 0.91 4.73
C PHE A 28 5.14 0.55 6.21
N VAL A 29 6.08 -0.27 6.66
CA VAL A 29 6.19 -0.79 8.02
C VAL A 29 7.61 -0.65 8.57
N SER A 30 7.77 -0.93 9.85
CA SER A 30 9.07 -1.05 10.52
C SER A 30 9.01 -2.17 11.54
N ALA A 31 10.11 -2.90 11.72
CA ALA A 31 10.25 -3.91 12.76
C ALA A 31 10.08 -3.34 14.19
N THR A 32 10.36 -2.05 14.39
CA THR A 32 10.25 -1.39 15.70
C THR A 32 8.85 -0.79 15.96
N CYS A 33 7.88 -1.09 15.10
CA CYS A 33 6.53 -0.54 15.16
C CYS A 33 5.52 -1.63 15.59
N PRO A 34 5.03 -1.61 16.85
CA PRO A 34 4.08 -2.63 17.32
C PRO A 34 2.78 -2.66 16.52
N ALA A 35 2.30 -1.49 16.07
CA ALA A 35 1.08 -1.40 15.27
C ALA A 35 1.22 -2.00 13.87
N CYS A 36 2.46 -2.13 13.37
CA CYS A 36 2.73 -2.63 12.04
C CYS A 36 2.43 -4.13 11.91
N VAL A 37 2.55 -4.90 13.00
CA VAL A 37 2.22 -6.34 12.98
C VAL A 37 0.75 -6.56 12.62
N ARG A 38 -0.16 -5.84 13.28
CA ARG A 38 -1.60 -5.95 13.02
C ARG A 38 -1.98 -5.35 11.66
N ALA A 39 -1.37 -4.23 11.28
CA ALA A 39 -1.51 -3.66 9.95
C ALA A 39 -1.25 -4.68 8.83
N VAL A 40 -0.14 -5.43 8.91
CA VAL A 40 0.19 -6.46 7.93
C VAL A 40 -0.83 -7.61 7.95
N GLN A 41 -1.22 -8.08 9.15
CA GLN A 41 -2.21 -9.14 9.29
C GLN A 41 -3.57 -8.79 8.68
N LEU A 42 -3.97 -7.52 8.70
CA LEU A 42 -5.22 -7.06 8.08
C LEU A 42 -5.05 -6.76 6.58
N PHE A 43 -3.90 -6.24 6.18
CA PHE A 43 -3.62 -5.88 4.79
C PHE A 43 -3.47 -7.10 3.88
N GLU A 44 -2.71 -8.11 4.28
CA GLU A 44 -2.38 -9.24 3.42
C GLU A 44 -3.60 -10.02 2.90
N PRO A 45 -4.62 -10.35 3.72
CA PRO A 45 -5.82 -11.03 3.24
C PRO A 45 -6.61 -10.19 2.23
N VAL A 46 -6.76 -8.88 2.50
CA VAL A 46 -7.47 -7.96 1.60
C VAL A 46 -6.71 -7.83 0.28
N ALA A 47 -5.41 -7.56 0.34
CA ALA A 47 -4.56 -7.45 -0.84
C ALA A 47 -4.60 -8.71 -1.71
N LYS A 48 -4.62 -9.89 -1.10
CA LYS A 48 -4.75 -11.17 -1.80
C LYS A 48 -6.09 -11.30 -2.54
N ALA A 49 -7.18 -10.78 -1.99
CA ALA A 49 -8.48 -10.80 -2.66
C ALA A 49 -8.50 -9.99 -3.97
N TYR A 50 -7.59 -9.02 -4.12
CA TYR A 50 -7.45 -8.17 -5.31
C TYR A 50 -6.20 -8.48 -6.16
N GLU A 51 -5.49 -9.59 -5.92
CA GLU A 51 -4.16 -9.87 -6.53
C GLU A 51 -4.16 -9.91 -8.07
N HIS A 52 -5.31 -10.14 -8.69
CA HIS A 52 -5.46 -10.16 -10.16
C HIS A 52 -5.71 -8.77 -10.77
N ARG A 53 -5.94 -7.75 -9.95
CA ARG A 53 -6.32 -6.40 -10.40
C ARG A 53 -5.28 -5.35 -10.03
N VAL A 54 -4.58 -5.54 -8.92
CA VAL A 54 -3.69 -4.52 -8.35
C VAL A 54 -2.38 -5.14 -7.91
N LYS A 55 -1.33 -4.33 -7.88
CA LYS A 55 -0.07 -4.70 -7.22
C LYS A 55 -0.12 -4.25 -5.77
N SER A 56 0.20 -5.15 -4.84
CA SER A 56 0.27 -4.84 -3.41
C SER A 56 1.61 -5.28 -2.85
N LEU A 57 2.28 -4.39 -2.11
CA LEU A 57 3.58 -4.63 -1.50
C LEU A 57 3.57 -4.21 -0.03
N VAL A 58 4.29 -4.96 0.80
CA VAL A 58 4.63 -4.58 2.17
C VAL A 58 6.13 -4.27 2.22
N LEU A 59 6.47 -3.06 2.61
CA LEU A 59 7.82 -2.51 2.51
C LEU A 59 8.36 -2.11 3.88
N ASP A 60 9.56 -2.56 4.23
CA ASP A 60 10.24 -2.12 5.44
C ASP A 60 10.97 -0.79 5.17
N THR A 61 10.66 0.22 5.97
CA THR A 61 11.31 1.54 5.92
C THR A 61 12.80 1.52 6.25
N ALA A 62 13.32 0.45 6.89
CA ALA A 62 14.75 0.28 7.14
C ALA A 62 15.55 -0.09 5.87
N THR A 63 14.91 -0.72 4.89
CA THR A 63 15.57 -1.20 3.65
C THR A 63 15.07 -0.50 2.39
N THR A 64 13.92 0.18 2.46
CA THR A 64 13.35 0.93 1.35
C THR A 64 13.89 2.36 1.36
N PRO A 65 14.29 2.94 0.20
CA PRO A 65 14.62 4.36 0.11
C PRO A 65 13.53 5.25 0.72
N ARG A 66 13.93 6.35 1.35
CA ARG A 66 12.98 7.27 1.96
C ARG A 66 12.15 7.95 0.87
N LEU A 67 10.84 7.73 0.92
CA LEU A 67 9.87 8.37 0.04
C LEU A 67 9.18 9.52 0.78
N GLU A 68 9.13 10.70 0.17
CA GLU A 68 8.58 11.92 0.75
C GLU A 68 7.18 11.79 1.40
N PRO A 69 6.19 11.07 0.83
CA PRO A 69 4.88 10.95 1.46
C PRO A 69 4.91 10.14 2.77
N VAL A 70 5.96 9.33 2.98
CA VAL A 70 6.08 8.42 4.12
C VAL A 70 6.86 9.09 5.25
N THR A 71 6.14 9.52 6.28
CA THR A 71 6.70 10.22 7.46
C THR A 71 6.61 9.39 8.74
N GLY A 72 6.02 8.19 8.68
CA GLY A 72 5.86 7.27 9.79
C GLY A 72 5.29 5.92 9.36
N THR A 73 5.15 5.00 10.30
CA THR A 73 4.65 3.63 10.07
C THR A 73 3.58 3.25 11.10
N PRO A 74 2.56 2.45 10.75
CA PRO A 74 2.30 1.97 9.40
C PRO A 74 1.73 3.08 8.52
N THR A 75 2.08 3.11 7.24
CA THR A 75 1.49 4.04 6.26
C THR A 75 1.14 3.26 5.00
N LEU A 76 -0.10 3.36 4.54
CA LEU A 76 -0.53 2.84 3.25
C LEU A 76 -0.49 3.97 2.22
N VAL A 77 0.23 3.74 1.13
CA VAL A 77 0.30 4.67 -0.01
C VAL A 77 -0.37 4.02 -1.20
N THR A 78 -1.32 4.73 -1.80
CA THR A 78 -2.06 4.29 -2.97
C THR A 78 -1.67 5.11 -4.19
N HIS A 79 -1.28 4.42 -5.26
CA HIS A 79 -1.06 5.01 -6.57
C HIS A 79 -2.04 4.45 -7.59
N VAL A 80 -2.50 5.31 -8.49
CA VAL A 80 -3.27 4.93 -9.68
C VAL A 80 -2.69 5.68 -10.89
N ASP A 81 -2.40 4.96 -11.97
CA ASP A 81 -1.67 5.43 -13.15
C ASP A 81 -0.35 6.13 -12.80
N GLY A 82 0.39 5.52 -11.87
CA GLY A 82 1.64 6.05 -11.34
C GLY A 82 1.52 7.34 -10.51
N LYS A 83 0.31 7.92 -10.36
CA LYS A 83 0.07 9.13 -9.58
C LYS A 83 -0.30 8.79 -8.16
N LEU A 84 0.26 9.53 -7.20
CA LEU A 84 -0.14 9.43 -5.80
C LEU A 84 -1.62 9.85 -5.66
N LYS A 85 -2.44 8.95 -5.12
CA LYS A 85 -3.87 9.20 -4.88
C LYS A 85 -4.17 9.44 -3.41
N GLU A 86 -3.63 8.58 -2.54
CA GLU A 86 -3.92 8.66 -1.11
C GLU A 86 -2.72 8.20 -0.28
N VAL A 87 -2.52 8.86 0.87
CA VAL A 87 -1.54 8.47 1.88
C VAL A 87 -2.29 8.34 3.20
N PHE A 88 -2.47 7.11 3.66
CA PHE A 88 -3.20 6.80 4.87
C PHE A 88 -2.21 6.41 5.98
N LYS A 89 -2.04 7.30 6.97
CA LYS A 89 -1.11 7.11 8.10
C LYS A 89 -1.83 6.44 9.26
N GLY A 90 -1.39 5.26 9.66
CA GLY A 90 -2.15 4.38 10.55
C GLY A 90 -3.41 3.86 9.87
N PHE A 91 -4.27 3.14 10.60
CA PHE A 91 -5.55 2.63 10.10
C PHE A 91 -6.75 3.08 10.93
N GLY A 92 -6.59 4.15 11.70
CA GLY A 92 -7.60 4.60 12.66
C GLY A 92 -7.73 3.66 13.89
N PRO A 93 -8.87 3.72 14.59
CA PRO A 93 -9.16 2.87 15.76
C PRO A 93 -9.06 1.39 15.43
N TRP A 94 -8.60 0.59 16.41
CA TRP A 94 -8.32 -0.84 16.24
C TRP A 94 -9.54 -1.63 15.73
N GLU A 95 -10.73 -1.23 16.13
CA GLU A 95 -12.01 -1.85 15.85
C GLU A 95 -12.44 -1.68 14.38
N THR A 96 -11.91 -0.65 13.71
CA THR A 96 -12.33 -0.26 12.36
C THR A 96 -11.22 -0.37 11.30
N GLN A 97 -10.05 -0.90 11.66
CA GLN A 97 -8.88 -0.93 10.77
C GLN A 97 -9.12 -1.78 9.53
N GLU A 98 -9.77 -2.94 9.69
CA GLU A 98 -10.07 -3.86 8.60
C GLU A 98 -10.99 -3.19 7.57
N GLN A 99 -12.11 -2.61 8.03
CA GLN A 99 -13.06 -1.90 7.17
C GLN A 99 -12.41 -0.70 6.48
N THR A 100 -11.46 -0.04 7.15
CA THR A 100 -10.70 1.07 6.56
C THR A 100 -9.84 0.57 5.40
N ILE A 101 -9.10 -0.52 5.58
CA ILE A 101 -8.27 -1.12 4.53
C ILE A 101 -9.16 -1.62 3.37
N GLU A 102 -10.23 -2.34 3.68
CA GLU A 102 -11.19 -2.82 2.67
C GLU A 102 -11.80 -1.68 1.85
N ALA A 103 -12.17 -0.57 2.49
CA ALA A 103 -12.72 0.60 1.82
C ALA A 103 -11.71 1.24 0.85
N ILE A 104 -10.44 1.32 1.24
CA ILE A 104 -9.37 1.83 0.38
C ILE A 104 -9.20 0.93 -0.85
N PHE A 105 -9.12 -0.39 -0.66
CA PHE A 105 -9.03 -1.33 -1.78
C PHE A 105 -10.26 -1.27 -2.68
N SER A 106 -11.46 -1.29 -2.11
CA SER A 106 -12.71 -1.23 -2.86
C SER A 106 -12.80 0.04 -3.71
N ARG A 107 -12.27 1.18 -3.21
CA ARG A 107 -12.27 2.46 -3.94
C ARG A 107 -11.32 2.47 -5.14
N TYR A 108 -10.11 1.94 -4.99
CA TYR A 108 -9.05 2.10 -6.00
C TYR A 108 -8.73 0.84 -6.82
N ALA A 109 -9.24 -0.33 -6.44
CA ALA A 109 -9.07 -1.58 -7.19
C ALA A 109 -10.17 -1.80 -8.26
N GLN A 110 -10.96 -0.77 -8.58
CA GLN A 110 -11.94 -0.80 -9.66
C GLN A 110 -11.29 -0.39 -10.99
N PRO A 111 -11.70 -0.96 -12.13
CA PRO A 111 -11.29 -0.50 -13.44
C PRO A 111 -11.65 0.98 -13.63
N GLY A 112 -10.69 1.83 -14.03
CA GLY A 112 -10.94 3.26 -14.27
C GLY A 112 -10.95 4.14 -13.02
N ALA A 113 -10.32 3.70 -11.92
CA ALA A 113 -10.17 4.48 -10.69
C ALA A 113 -9.35 5.79 -10.85
N SER A 114 -8.79 6.04 -12.04
CA SER A 114 -7.97 7.20 -12.37
C SER A 114 -8.67 8.55 -12.15
N ASP A 115 -10.00 8.58 -12.21
CA ASP A 115 -10.82 9.81 -12.10
C ASP A 115 -11.62 9.92 -10.79
N ALA A 116 -11.49 8.97 -9.86
CA ALA A 116 -12.19 9.05 -8.58
C ALA A 116 -11.57 10.15 -7.69
N PRO A 117 -12.35 11.16 -7.24
CA PRO A 117 -11.87 12.15 -6.28
C PRO A 117 -11.58 11.46 -4.93
N ALA A 118 -10.47 11.87 -4.31
CA ALA A 118 -10.06 11.43 -2.96
C ALA A 118 -10.90 12.10 -1.87
#